data_AF-A0A953EZH2-F1
#
_entry.id   AF-A0A953EZH2-F1
#
_cell.length_a   1.000
_cell.length_b   1.000
_cell.length_c   1.000
_cell.angle_alpha   90.00
_cell.angle_beta   90.00
_cell.angle_gamma   90.00
#
_symmetry.space_group_name_H-M   'P 1'
#
loop_
_entity.id
_entity.type
_entity.pdbx_description
1 polymer ?
#
loop_
_entity_poly.entity_id
_entity_poly.type
_entity_poly.pdbx_seq_one_letter_code
_entity_poly.pdbx_strand_id
1 'polypeptide(L)'
;MPTQRIVIAKLSGKAGDVALETFRRWNRARLVDSPNEWGSDHWPDALLREADAWADQLRQHGHLPPVTFFAEYVDLWAGGKPWEKFGDEECGLLQMYGQRWELFCIASPLCAPTTKRLRRDARRGQFDEDKIFGWLTLEADRAWAALIERGAIVFLRLVLGAMVEDHEMAASQMSVPDWMSQFDLP
;
A
#
# COMPACT_ATOMS: atom_id res chain seq x y z
N MET A 1 17.22 0.24 9.20
CA MET A 1 16.39 0.34 7.96
C MET A 1 15.00 0.85 8.31
N PRO A 2 14.30 1.63 7.45
CA PRO A 2 13.01 2.20 7.82
C PRO A 2 11.97 1.08 7.81
N THR A 3 11.14 1.03 8.84
CA THR A 3 10.02 0.08 8.90
C THR A 3 8.81 0.67 8.21
N GLN A 4 8.03 -0.15 7.51
CA GLN A 4 6.81 0.27 6.83
C GLN A 4 5.63 -0.65 7.14
N ARG A 5 4.44 -0.07 7.18
CA ARG A 5 3.16 -0.79 7.19
C ARG A 5 2.60 -0.80 5.79
N ILE A 6 2.21 -1.98 5.32
CA ILE A 6 1.57 -2.17 4.02
C ILE A 6 0.15 -2.70 4.23
N VAL A 7 -0.80 -2.13 3.50
CA VAL A 7 -2.18 -2.60 3.41
C VAL A 7 -2.50 -2.92 1.97
N ILE A 8 -3.14 -4.07 1.72
CA ILE A 8 -3.70 -4.46 0.42
C ILE A 8 -5.18 -4.76 0.63
N ALA A 9 -6.05 -4.06 -0.08
CA ALA A 9 -7.50 -4.24 0.01
C ALA A 9 -8.13 -4.37 -1.37
N LYS A 10 -9.15 -5.23 -1.52
CA LYS A 10 -10.01 -5.25 -2.71
C LYS A 10 -11.39 -4.73 -2.37
N LEU A 11 -11.81 -3.67 -3.05
CA LEU A 11 -13.16 -3.11 -2.99
C LEU A 11 -13.96 -3.61 -4.19
N SER A 12 -15.13 -4.18 -3.94
CA SER A 12 -15.96 -4.81 -4.98
C SER A 12 -17.06 -3.89 -5.52
N GLY A 13 -17.44 -4.10 -6.78
CA GLY A 13 -18.57 -3.43 -7.43
C GLY A 13 -18.48 -1.90 -7.36
N LYS A 14 -19.60 -1.26 -6.99
CA LYS A 14 -19.72 0.21 -6.95
C LYS A 14 -18.70 0.87 -6.01
N ALA A 15 -18.30 0.20 -4.92
CA ALA A 15 -17.30 0.75 -4.02
C ALA A 15 -15.90 0.79 -4.67
N GLY A 16 -15.56 -0.22 -5.47
CA GLY A 16 -14.36 -0.21 -6.30
C GLY A 16 -14.39 0.92 -7.34
N ASP A 17 -15.54 1.12 -8.01
CA ASP A 17 -15.71 2.22 -8.98
C ASP A 17 -15.50 3.60 -8.31
N VAL A 18 -16.04 3.79 -7.10
CA VAL A 18 -15.86 5.03 -6.32
C VAL A 18 -14.41 5.23 -5.91
N ALA A 19 -13.70 4.18 -5.49
CA ALA A 19 -12.27 4.27 -5.19
C ALA A 19 -11.47 4.71 -6.43
N LEU A 20 -11.68 4.06 -7.58
CA LEU A 20 -11.01 4.43 -8.83
C LEU A 20 -11.27 5.89 -9.21
N GLU A 21 -12.52 6.35 -9.15
CA GLU A 21 -12.84 7.73 -9.49
C GLU A 21 -12.25 8.74 -8.50
N THR A 22 -12.21 8.40 -7.21
CA THR A 22 -11.57 9.21 -6.17
C THR A 22 -10.08 9.41 -6.49
N PHE A 23 -9.39 8.32 -6.82
CA PHE A 23 -7.98 8.37 -7.21
C PHE A 23 -7.75 9.11 -8.54
N ARG A 24 -8.63 8.96 -9.54
CA ARG A 24 -8.55 9.75 -10.78
C ARG A 24 -8.76 11.24 -10.54
N ARG A 25 -9.66 11.62 -9.63
CA ARG A 25 -9.86 13.01 -9.22
C ARG A 25 -8.59 13.57 -8.57
N TRP A 26 -7.96 12.82 -7.66
CA TRP A 26 -6.69 13.24 -7.07
C TRP A 26 -5.58 13.38 -8.10
N ASN A 27 -5.41 12.40 -8.98
CA ASN A 27 -4.40 12.47 -10.06
C ASN A 27 -4.61 13.69 -10.98
N ARG A 28 -5.87 14.03 -11.33
CA ARG A 28 -6.17 15.24 -12.13
C ARG A 28 -5.91 16.56 -11.41
N ALA A 29 -5.88 16.55 -10.08
CA ALA A 29 -5.64 17.73 -9.25
C ALA A 29 -4.15 17.91 -8.88
N ARG A 30 -3.28 17.07 -9.45
CA ARG A 30 -1.83 17.16 -9.27
C ARG A 30 -1.31 18.47 -9.87
N LEU A 31 -0.42 19.12 -9.14
CA LEU A 31 0.16 20.44 -9.43
C LEU A 31 1.38 20.36 -10.37
N VAL A 32 1.85 19.15 -10.67
CA VAL A 32 3.03 18.88 -11.49
C VAL A 32 2.62 18.04 -12.70
N ASP A 33 3.00 18.50 -13.89
CA ASP A 33 2.69 17.85 -15.17
C ASP A 33 3.62 16.68 -15.50
N SER A 34 4.83 16.67 -14.93
CA SER A 34 5.85 15.66 -15.19
C SER A 34 5.38 14.28 -14.71
N PRO A 35 5.13 13.29 -15.58
CA PRO A 35 4.55 12.00 -15.16
C PRO A 35 5.48 11.23 -14.21
N ASN A 36 6.78 11.50 -14.23
CA ASN A 36 7.79 10.76 -13.47
C ASN A 36 8.10 11.35 -12.08
N GLU A 37 7.61 12.56 -11.77
CA GLU A 37 7.95 13.26 -10.53
C GLU A 37 6.90 13.03 -9.44
N TRP A 38 7.19 12.21 -8.44
CA TRP A 38 6.19 11.85 -7.42
C TRP A 38 6.63 12.31 -6.03
N GLY A 39 5.79 13.10 -5.36
CA GLY A 39 6.05 13.70 -4.05
C GLY A 39 4.78 14.28 -3.44
N SER A 40 4.71 14.36 -2.11
CA SER A 40 3.56 14.90 -1.39
C SER A 40 3.28 16.37 -1.71
N ASP A 41 4.31 17.14 -2.05
CA ASP A 41 4.24 18.53 -2.47
C ASP A 41 3.57 18.75 -3.84
N HIS A 42 3.27 17.67 -4.58
CA HIS A 42 2.61 17.74 -5.88
C HIS A 42 1.09 17.83 -5.80
N TRP A 43 0.50 17.90 -4.61
CA TRP A 43 -0.94 18.12 -4.42
C TRP A 43 -1.21 19.22 -3.40
N PRO A 44 -2.37 19.88 -3.48
CA PRO A 44 -2.82 20.79 -2.44
C PRO A 44 -2.97 20.09 -1.08
N ASP A 45 -2.59 20.77 0.00
CA ASP A 45 -2.69 20.28 1.39
C ASP A 45 -4.04 19.67 1.76
N ALA A 46 -5.13 20.23 1.23
CA ALA A 46 -6.48 19.73 1.48
C ALA A 46 -6.65 18.30 0.95
N LEU A 47 -6.09 17.98 -0.22
CA LEU A 47 -6.13 16.64 -0.80
C LEU A 47 -5.19 15.68 -0.08
N LEU A 48 -4.05 16.16 0.44
CA LEU A 48 -3.15 15.34 1.24
C LEU A 48 -3.86 14.83 2.51
N ARG A 49 -4.55 15.73 3.22
CA ARG A 49 -5.34 15.37 4.41
C ARG A 49 -6.53 14.48 4.08
N GLU A 50 -7.19 14.72 2.95
CA GLU A 50 -8.28 13.87 2.48
C GLU A 50 -7.79 12.45 2.16
N ALA A 51 -6.64 12.31 1.51
CA ALA A 51 -6.03 11.02 1.20
C ALA A 51 -5.64 10.25 2.47
N ASP A 52 -5.03 10.92 3.46
CA ASP A 52 -4.71 10.29 4.75
C ASP A 52 -5.98 9.84 5.48
N ALA A 53 -7.02 10.68 5.53
CA ALA A 53 -8.29 10.33 6.16
C ALA A 53 -8.94 9.14 5.45
N TRP A 54 -8.92 9.11 4.12
CA TRP A 54 -9.44 8.00 3.34
C TRP A 54 -8.68 6.69 3.61
N ALA A 55 -7.34 6.74 3.69
CA ALA A 55 -6.50 5.59 4.03
C ALA A 55 -6.80 5.05 5.44
N ASP A 56 -6.91 5.94 6.43
CA ASP A 56 -7.24 5.58 7.80
C ASP A 56 -8.65 4.94 7.88
N GLN A 57 -9.64 5.46 7.14
CA GLN A 57 -10.98 4.88 7.05
C GLN A 57 -10.99 3.49 6.40
N LEU A 58 -10.30 3.31 5.27
CA LEU A 58 -10.20 2.00 4.62
C LEU A 58 -9.56 0.97 5.54
N ARG A 59 -8.49 1.35 6.25
CA ARG A 59 -7.81 0.46 7.20
C ARG A 59 -8.72 0.09 8.38
N GLN A 60 -9.44 1.05 8.95
CA GLN A 60 -10.35 0.81 10.07
C GLN A 60 -11.51 -0.13 9.69
N HIS A 61 -12.03 -0.01 8.46
CA HIS A 61 -13.19 -0.76 7.97
C HIS A 61 -12.83 -1.91 7.02
N GLY A 62 -11.55 -2.26 6.91
CA GLY A 62 -11.04 -3.23 5.94
C GLY A 62 -11.62 -4.64 6.06
N HIS A 63 -12.15 -4.99 7.22
CA HIS A 63 -12.73 -6.30 7.51
C HIS A 63 -14.24 -6.38 7.22
N LEU A 64 -14.85 -5.30 6.70
CA LEU A 64 -16.28 -5.21 6.44
C LEU A 64 -16.56 -5.15 4.94
N PRO A 65 -17.69 -5.72 4.46
CA PRO A 65 -18.19 -5.43 3.13
C PRO A 65 -18.30 -3.90 2.90
N PRO A 66 -17.96 -3.38 1.71
CA PRO A 66 -17.75 -4.08 0.43
C PRO A 66 -16.30 -4.54 0.17
N VAL A 67 -15.45 -4.56 1.19
CA VAL A 67 -14.08 -5.10 1.09
C VAL A 67 -14.14 -6.63 1.03
N THR A 68 -13.57 -7.21 -0.02
CA THR A 68 -13.63 -8.67 -0.29
C THR A 68 -12.28 -9.36 -0.14
N PHE A 69 -11.23 -8.57 0.05
CA PHE A 69 -9.91 -9.02 0.48
C PHE A 69 -9.28 -7.90 1.30
N PHE A 70 -8.62 -8.25 2.39
CA PHE A 70 -7.86 -7.32 3.20
C PHE A 70 -6.66 -8.03 3.82
N ALA A 71 -5.47 -7.46 3.62
CA ALA A 71 -4.25 -7.88 4.26
C ALA A 71 -3.49 -6.65 4.77
N GLU A 72 -3.06 -6.68 6.02
CA GLU A 72 -2.18 -5.68 6.62
C GLU A 72 -0.98 -6.39 7.22
N TYR A 73 0.22 -5.90 6.92
CA TYR A 73 1.46 -6.42 7.50
C TYR A 73 2.49 -5.31 7.70
N VAL A 74 3.47 -5.59 8.56
CA VAL A 74 4.62 -4.72 8.80
C VAL A 74 5.83 -5.35 8.15
N ASP A 75 6.52 -4.56 7.36
CA ASP A 75 7.74 -4.89 6.66
C ASP A 75 8.88 -4.05 7.27
N LEU A 76 9.92 -4.74 7.75
CA LEU A 76 11.07 -4.10 8.38
C LEU A 76 12.06 -3.52 7.34
N TRP A 77 11.77 -3.69 6.06
CA TRP A 77 12.57 -3.20 4.95
C TRP A 77 11.78 -2.23 4.06
N ALA A 78 11.99 -0.92 4.25
CA ALA A 78 11.41 0.10 3.37
C ALA A 78 12.24 0.40 2.11
N GLY A 79 13.29 -0.39 1.84
CA GLY A 79 14.05 -0.30 0.60
C GLY A 79 13.23 -0.94 -0.52
N GLY A 80 12.85 -0.19 -1.53
CA GLY A 80 12.03 -0.71 -2.62
C GLY A 80 10.56 -0.38 -2.47
N LYS A 81 9.98 0.08 -3.58
CA LYS A 81 8.56 0.38 -3.70
C LYS A 81 7.93 -0.76 -4.50
N PRO A 82 7.25 -1.73 -3.85
CA PRO A 82 6.57 -2.83 -4.56
C PRO A 82 5.67 -2.34 -5.71
N TRP A 83 5.15 -1.11 -5.60
CA TRP A 83 4.26 -0.47 -6.56
C TRP A 83 4.95 0.26 -7.73
N GLU A 84 6.23 0.63 -7.66
CA GLU A 84 6.99 1.10 -8.85
C GLU A 84 7.03 0.04 -9.96
N LYS A 85 6.59 -1.17 -9.63
CA LYS A 85 6.50 -2.32 -10.51
C LYS A 85 5.20 -2.38 -11.33
N PHE A 86 4.24 -1.49 -11.15
CA PHE A 86 3.03 -1.52 -12.00
C PHE A 86 3.21 -0.72 -13.30
N GLY A 87 4.08 0.28 -13.32
CA GLY A 87 4.24 1.19 -14.46
C GLY A 87 3.00 2.07 -14.66
N ASP A 88 3.19 3.36 -14.94
CA ASP A 88 2.08 4.32 -14.97
C ASP A 88 1.08 4.05 -16.12
N GLU A 89 1.51 3.41 -17.22
CA GLU A 89 0.73 3.42 -18.46
C GLU A 89 0.05 2.09 -18.83
N GLU A 90 0.59 0.93 -18.44
CA GLU A 90 0.10 -0.34 -19.02
C GLU A 90 -1.30 -0.73 -18.52
N CYS A 91 -1.66 -0.35 -17.28
CA CYS A 91 -2.90 -0.82 -16.64
C CYS A 91 -3.62 0.21 -15.77
N GLY A 92 -3.28 1.49 -15.92
CA GLY A 92 -3.95 2.58 -15.23
C GLY A 92 -3.78 2.55 -13.71
N LEU A 93 -2.56 2.31 -13.24
CA LEU A 93 -2.21 2.52 -11.84
C LEU A 93 -2.47 4.00 -11.51
N LEU A 94 -3.23 4.23 -10.44
CA LEU A 94 -3.48 5.57 -9.93
C LEU A 94 -2.72 5.71 -8.62
N GLN A 95 -2.05 6.84 -8.44
CA GLN A 95 -1.18 7.09 -7.30
C GLN A 95 -1.57 8.41 -6.65
N MET A 96 -1.49 8.45 -5.32
CA MET A 96 -1.70 9.64 -4.52
C MET A 96 -0.79 9.60 -3.29
N TYR A 97 -0.26 10.75 -2.90
CA TYR A 97 0.44 10.90 -1.62
C TYR A 97 -0.47 11.65 -0.65
N GLY A 98 -0.58 11.16 0.57
CA GLY A 98 -1.01 11.93 1.72
C GLY A 98 0.17 12.60 2.42
N GLN A 99 -0.05 13.13 3.62
CA GLN A 99 1.05 13.61 4.48
C GLN A 99 1.76 12.43 5.17
N ARG A 100 1.05 11.33 5.38
CA ARG A 100 1.54 10.14 6.08
C ARG A 100 1.54 8.91 5.18
N TRP A 101 0.48 8.75 4.38
CA TRP A 101 0.28 7.58 3.55
C TRP A 101 0.76 7.79 2.12
N GLU A 102 1.29 6.75 1.50
CA GLU A 102 1.35 6.61 0.05
C GLU A 102 0.23 5.66 -0.38
N LEU A 103 -0.55 6.05 -1.39
CA LEU A 103 -1.74 5.33 -1.81
C LEU A 103 -1.65 4.97 -3.29
N PHE A 104 -2.08 3.76 -3.62
CA PHE A 104 -2.16 3.25 -4.98
C PHE A 104 -3.49 2.56 -5.21
N CYS A 105 -4.04 2.68 -6.41
CA CYS A 105 -5.27 2.03 -6.80
C CYS A 105 -5.18 1.52 -8.23
N ILE A 106 -5.64 0.30 -8.46
CA ILE A 106 -5.70 -0.32 -9.79
C ILE A 106 -7.04 -1.04 -9.96
N ALA A 107 -7.53 -1.11 -11.20
CA ALA A 107 -8.74 -1.86 -11.51
C ALA A 107 -8.54 -3.37 -11.31
N SER A 108 -9.58 -4.05 -10.84
CA SER A 108 -9.70 -5.51 -10.82
C SER A 108 -10.89 -5.91 -11.72
N PRO A 109 -10.76 -6.91 -12.60
CA PRO A 109 -9.62 -7.81 -12.76
C PRO A 109 -8.34 -7.14 -13.26
N LEU A 110 -7.18 -7.60 -12.77
CA LEU A 110 -5.89 -7.12 -13.23
C LEU A 110 -5.68 -7.43 -14.72
N CYS A 111 -5.11 -6.48 -15.44
CA CYS A 111 -4.68 -6.68 -16.83
C CYS A 111 -3.63 -7.81 -16.96
N ALA A 112 -3.47 -8.34 -18.17
CA ALA A 112 -2.53 -9.43 -18.43
C ALA A 112 -1.05 -9.07 -18.15
N PRO A 113 -0.53 -7.89 -18.53
CA PRO A 113 0.86 -7.51 -18.25
C PRO A 113 1.17 -7.47 -16.75
N THR A 114 0.33 -6.78 -15.97
CA THR A 114 0.46 -6.73 -14.50
C THR A 114 0.37 -8.12 -13.88
N THR A 115 -0.60 -8.93 -14.30
CA THR A 115 -0.74 -10.31 -13.79
C THR A 115 0.51 -11.14 -14.06
N LYS A 116 1.09 -11.05 -15.27
CA LYS A 116 2.31 -11.77 -15.64
C LYS A 116 3.49 -11.32 -14.79
N ARG A 117 3.63 -10.01 -14.57
CA ARG A 117 4.69 -9.42 -13.74
C ARG A 117 4.58 -9.84 -12.29
N LEU A 118 3.41 -9.70 -11.67
CA LEU A 118 3.18 -10.14 -10.29
C LEU A 118 3.44 -11.64 -10.11
N ARG A 119 3.09 -12.48 -11.08
CA ARG A 119 3.41 -13.93 -11.04
C ARG A 119 4.91 -14.21 -11.08
N ARG A 120 5.66 -13.42 -11.85
CA ARG A 120 7.12 -13.52 -11.87
C ARG A 120 7.68 -13.11 -10.52
N ASP A 121 7.24 -11.98 -9.99
CA ASP A 121 7.76 -11.42 -8.74
C ASP A 121 7.38 -12.30 -7.53
N ALA A 122 6.17 -12.85 -7.50
CA ALA A 122 5.73 -13.86 -6.52
C ALA A 122 6.62 -15.12 -6.49
N ARG A 123 7.29 -15.46 -7.60
CA ARG A 123 8.12 -16.67 -7.75
C ARG A 123 9.61 -16.40 -7.67
N ARG A 124 10.05 -15.23 -8.14
CA ARG A 124 11.44 -14.88 -8.42
C ARG A 124 11.81 -13.49 -7.92
N GLY A 125 10.99 -12.91 -7.04
CA GLY A 125 11.32 -11.67 -6.35
C GLY A 125 12.70 -11.78 -5.72
N GLN A 126 13.49 -10.71 -5.85
CA GLN A 126 14.84 -10.67 -5.29
C GLN A 126 14.80 -10.79 -3.76
N PHE A 127 13.75 -10.22 -3.16
CA PHE A 127 13.49 -10.19 -1.73
C PHE A 127 12.19 -10.96 -1.41
N ASP A 128 12.00 -11.39 -0.17
CA ASP A 128 10.81 -12.18 0.19
C ASP A 128 9.55 -11.29 0.26
N GLU A 129 9.73 -10.02 0.58
CA GLU A 129 8.73 -8.96 0.56
C GLU A 129 8.12 -8.82 -0.83
N ASP A 130 8.95 -8.90 -1.88
CA ASP A 130 8.49 -8.88 -3.27
C ASP A 130 7.61 -10.08 -3.58
N LYS A 131 7.97 -11.26 -3.04
CA LYS A 131 7.22 -12.49 -3.24
C LYS A 131 5.87 -12.41 -2.53
N ILE A 132 5.88 -11.97 -1.27
CA ILE A 132 4.69 -11.79 -0.43
C ILE A 132 3.75 -10.77 -1.07
N PHE A 133 4.24 -9.59 -1.43
CA PHE A 133 3.44 -8.56 -2.07
C PHE A 133 2.82 -9.06 -3.39
N GLY A 134 3.62 -9.72 -4.24
CA GLY A 134 3.15 -10.29 -5.50
C GLY A 134 2.07 -11.36 -5.29
N TRP A 135 2.26 -12.24 -4.30
CA TRP A 135 1.30 -13.28 -3.96
C TRP A 135 -0.01 -12.72 -3.41
N LEU A 136 0.05 -11.84 -2.40
CA LEU A 136 -1.12 -11.20 -1.80
C LEU A 136 -1.91 -10.38 -2.82
N THR A 137 -1.23 -9.69 -3.75
CA THR A 137 -1.92 -8.92 -4.79
C THR A 137 -2.67 -9.83 -5.77
N LEU A 138 -2.06 -10.95 -6.17
CA LEU A 138 -2.73 -11.95 -7.02
C LEU A 138 -3.88 -12.65 -6.29
N GLU A 139 -3.74 -12.85 -4.98
CA GLU A 139 -4.80 -13.38 -4.14
C GLU A 139 -5.96 -12.40 -4.04
N ALA A 140 -5.68 -11.12 -3.77
CA ALA A 140 -6.67 -10.05 -3.76
C ALA A 140 -7.46 -10.02 -5.07
N ASP A 141 -6.78 -10.02 -6.23
CA ASP A 141 -7.44 -10.00 -7.53
C ASP A 141 -8.40 -11.19 -7.73
N ARG A 142 -8.00 -12.38 -7.28
CA ARG A 142 -8.80 -13.62 -7.41
C ARG A 142 -9.89 -13.75 -6.36
N ALA A 143 -9.76 -13.06 -5.23
CA ALA A 143 -10.72 -13.13 -4.14
C ALA A 143 -12.12 -12.82 -4.67
N TRP A 144 -13.00 -13.80 -4.54
CA TRP A 144 -14.41 -13.71 -4.95
C TRP A 144 -14.64 -13.39 -6.44
N ALA A 145 -13.66 -13.68 -7.32
CA ALA A 145 -13.75 -13.37 -8.75
C ALA A 145 -14.92 -14.07 -9.47
N ALA A 146 -15.42 -15.18 -8.94
CA ALA A 146 -16.61 -15.87 -9.47
C ALA A 146 -17.92 -15.08 -9.25
N LEU A 147 -17.94 -14.14 -8.30
CA LEU A 147 -19.12 -13.37 -7.89
C LEU A 147 -19.00 -11.87 -8.18
N ILE A 148 -17.79 -11.39 -8.50
CA ILE A 148 -17.48 -9.97 -8.66
C ILE A 148 -16.88 -9.75 -10.03
N GLU A 149 -17.64 -9.11 -10.91
CA GLU A 149 -17.20 -8.79 -12.27
C GLU A 149 -16.15 -7.68 -12.31
N ARG A 150 -16.23 -6.71 -11.38
CA ARG A 150 -15.34 -5.56 -11.32
C ARG A 150 -15.11 -5.04 -9.91
N GLY A 151 -13.98 -4.38 -9.71
CA GLY A 151 -13.63 -3.70 -8.47
C GLY A 151 -12.32 -2.93 -8.58
N ALA A 152 -11.74 -2.64 -7.43
CA ALA A 152 -10.45 -1.97 -7.32
C ALA A 152 -9.58 -2.67 -6.28
N ILE A 153 -8.29 -2.80 -6.55
CA ILE A 153 -7.28 -3.17 -5.55
C ILE A 153 -6.57 -1.90 -5.13
N VAL A 154 -6.51 -1.69 -3.83
CA VAL A 154 -5.92 -0.53 -3.19
C VAL A 154 -4.73 -0.96 -2.36
N PHE A 155 -3.64 -0.24 -2.48
CA PHE A 155 -2.43 -0.42 -1.69
C PHE A 155 -2.18 0.84 -0.87
N LEU A 156 -1.94 0.68 0.43
CA LEU A 156 -1.56 1.77 1.32
C LEU A 156 -0.20 1.46 1.92
N ARG A 157 0.65 2.47 2.01
CA ARG A 157 1.96 2.37 2.65
C ARG A 157 2.14 3.50 3.64
N LEU A 158 2.56 3.17 4.86
CA LEU A 158 2.95 4.12 5.89
C LEU A 158 4.35 3.79 6.39
N VAL A 159 5.28 4.72 6.26
CA VAL A 159 6.62 4.58 6.87
C VAL A 159 6.48 4.83 8.38
N LEU A 160 6.79 3.82 9.20
CA LEU A 160 6.59 3.84 10.65
C LEU A 160 7.76 4.46 11.42
N GLY A 161 8.96 4.48 10.84
CA GLY A 161 10.13 5.00 11.54
C GLY A 161 11.33 5.20 10.63
N ALA A 162 12.27 6.00 11.11
CA ALA A 162 13.58 6.20 10.49
C ALA A 162 14.39 4.90 10.47
N MET A 163 15.49 4.90 9.73
CA MET A 163 16.43 3.79 9.81
C MET A 163 16.99 3.71 11.23
N VAL A 164 16.72 2.61 11.92
CA VAL A 164 17.51 2.27 13.12
C VAL A 164 18.93 1.96 12.65
N GLU A 165 19.90 2.67 13.21
CA GLU A 165 21.33 2.46 12.98
C GLU A 165 21.87 1.32 13.85
N ASP A 166 22.98 0.70 13.42
CA ASP A 166 23.59 -0.43 14.14
C ASP A 166 23.93 -0.10 15.60
N HIS A 167 24.33 1.15 15.87
CA HIS A 167 24.68 1.61 17.20
C HIS A 167 23.45 1.80 18.11
N GLU A 168 22.32 2.29 17.56
CA GLU A 168 21.05 2.38 18.27
C GLU A 168 20.53 0.99 18.62
N MET A 169 20.70 0.04 17.70
CA MET A 169 20.31 -1.34 17.93
C MET A 169 21.18 -2.02 18.99
N ALA A 170 22.49 -1.79 18.96
CA ALA A 170 23.39 -2.28 20.01
C ALA A 170 23.02 -1.69 21.38
N ALA A 171 22.70 -0.39 21.44
CA ALA A 171 22.28 0.27 22.68
C ALA A 171 20.96 -0.29 23.22
N SER A 172 19.97 -0.59 22.36
CA SER A 172 18.69 -1.12 22.79
C SER A 172 18.77 -2.54 23.37
N GLN A 173 19.83 -3.30 23.09
CA GLN A 173 20.05 -4.63 23.66
C GLN A 173 20.60 -4.56 25.10
N MET A 174 21.11 -3.40 25.51
CA MET A 174 21.71 -3.19 26.83
C MET A 174 20.71 -2.71 27.88
N SER A 175 19.46 -2.47 27.50
CA SER A 175 18.41 -1.99 28.40
C SER A 175 17.09 -2.69 28.12
N VAL A 176 16.28 -2.86 29.17
CA VAL A 176 14.89 -3.28 29.00
C VAL A 176 14.09 -2.03 28.58
N PRO A 177 13.40 -2.05 27.43
CA PRO A 177 12.58 -0.91 27.03
C PRO A 177 11.48 -0.64 28.06
N ASP A 178 11.18 0.63 28.32
CA ASP A 178 10.19 1.05 29.34
C ASP A 178 8.82 0.39 29.20
N TRP A 179 8.40 0.10 27.96
CA TRP A 179 7.13 -0.57 27.68
C TRP A 179 7.12 -2.07 28.06
N MET A 180 8.29 -2.68 28.24
CA MET A 180 8.47 -4.03 28.80
C MET A 180 8.69 -4.00 30.31
N SER A 181 9.28 -2.93 30.86
CA SER A 181 9.59 -2.81 32.29
C SER A 181 8.36 -2.90 33.20
N GLN A 182 7.15 -2.64 32.68
CA GLN A 182 5.90 -2.83 33.42
C GLN A 182 5.52 -4.31 33.65
N PHE A 183 6.23 -5.25 33.02
CA PHE A 183 5.99 -6.69 33.11
C PHE A 183 7.13 -7.44 33.80
N ASP A 184 7.97 -6.76 34.59
CA ASP A 184 9.04 -7.42 35.35
C ASP A 184 8.44 -8.57 36.18
N LEU A 185 8.67 -9.79 35.69
CA LEU A 185 8.29 -11.03 36.35
C LEU A 185 9.32 -11.30 37.47
N PRO A 186 8.88 -11.72 38.66
CA PRO A 186 9.74 -11.94 39.82
C PRO A 186 10.80 -13.03 39.63
#